data_AF-A0A3M3BI11-F1
#
_entry.id   AF-A0A3M3BI11-F1
#
_cell.length_a   1.000
_cell.length_b   1.000
_cell.length_c   1.000
_cell.angle_alpha   90.00
_cell.angle_beta   90.00
_cell.angle_gamma   90.00
#
_symmetry.space_group_name_H-M   'P 1'
#
loop_
_entity.id
_entity.type
_entity.pdbx_description
1 polymer ?
#
loop_
_entity_poly.entity_id
_entity_poly.type
_entity_poly.pdbx_seq_one_letter_code
_entity_poly.pdbx_strand_id
1 'polypeptide(L)'
;MVVTQADLQGASLEEFGARLGDAWGLGLHGEDDSVLLMIDRDKRKVFMEVGAALQDRLSDAQSSLIIDMLMTPEFDDGRFAVGIERGARAVIAALGGQIPD
;
A
#
# COMPACT_ATOMS: atom_id res chain seq x y z
N MET A 1 4.45 -1.24 5.53
CA MET A 1 4.45 0.11 6.11
C MET A 1 3.25 0.89 5.56
N VAL A 2 2.62 1.75 6.36
CA VAL A 2 1.45 2.55 5.92
C VAL A 2 1.72 4.03 6.15
N VAL A 3 1.46 4.84 5.12
CA VAL A 3 1.65 6.29 5.15
C VAL A 3 0.36 6.96 4.69
N THR A 4 -0.21 7.79 5.57
CA THR A 4 -1.42 8.57 5.28
C THR A 4 -1.10 10.04 5.28
N GLN A 5 -1.40 10.74 4.19
CA GLN A 5 -1.30 12.20 4.10
C GLN A 5 -2.68 12.80 3.83
N ALA A 6 -2.94 14.00 4.36
CA ALA A 6 -4.15 14.75 3.99
C ALA A 6 -4.08 15.16 2.51
N ASP A 7 -2.96 15.78 2.14
CA ASP A 7 -2.70 16.35 0.82
C ASP A 7 -1.25 16.08 0.42
N LEU A 8 -1.04 15.77 -0.86
CA LEU A 8 0.28 15.55 -1.47
C LEU A 8 0.91 16.83 -2.04
N GLN A 9 0.29 17.99 -1.83
CA GLN A 9 0.80 19.31 -2.25
C GLN A 9 1.07 19.39 -3.75
N GLY A 10 0.23 18.72 -4.55
CA GLY A 10 0.32 18.70 -6.01
C GLY A 10 1.23 17.61 -6.61
N ALA A 11 1.92 16.79 -5.80
CA ALA A 11 2.67 15.64 -6.30
C ALA A 11 1.74 14.48 -6.71
N SER A 12 2.20 13.63 -7.65
CA SER A 12 1.56 12.33 -7.87
C SER A 12 1.83 11.38 -6.69
N LEU A 13 0.96 10.38 -6.55
CA LEU A 13 1.11 9.36 -5.50
C LEU A 13 2.36 8.50 -5.77
N GLU A 14 2.68 8.21 -7.05
CA GLU A 14 3.92 7.50 -7.42
C GLU A 14 5.16 8.36 -7.16
N GLU A 15 5.15 9.64 -7.53
CA GLU A 15 6.28 10.56 -7.30
C GLU A 15 6.61 10.72 -5.82
N PHE A 16 5.58 10.84 -4.98
CA PHE A 16 5.77 10.94 -3.53
C PHE A 16 6.27 9.61 -2.96
N GLY A 17 5.78 8.47 -3.46
CA GLY A 17 6.21 7.14 -3.02
C GLY A 17 7.66 6.86 -3.30
N ALA A 18 8.10 7.10 -4.54
CA ALA A 18 9.49 6.94 -4.93
C ALA A 18 10.43 7.79 -4.05
N ARG A 19 10.10 9.08 -3.84
CA ARG A 19 10.90 9.98 -2.97
C ARG A 19 10.95 9.52 -1.52
N LEU A 20 9.85 8.97 -1.01
CA LEU A 20 9.77 8.47 0.36
C LEU A 20 10.57 7.17 0.52
N GLY A 21 10.47 6.26 -0.45
CA GLY A 21 11.25 5.04 -0.52
C GLY A 21 12.76 5.35 -0.50
N ASP A 22 13.20 6.29 -1.35
CA ASP A 22 14.58 6.78 -1.37
C ASP A 22 15.00 7.36 -0.02
N ALA A 23 14.16 8.23 0.57
CA ALA A 23 14.47 8.90 1.85
C ALA A 23 14.57 7.92 3.03
N TRP A 24 13.82 6.82 3.00
CA TRP A 24 13.81 5.82 4.06
C TRP A 24 14.72 4.62 3.78
N GLY A 25 15.43 4.62 2.65
CA GLY A 25 16.33 3.54 2.27
C GLY A 25 15.61 2.24 1.92
N LEU A 26 14.32 2.32 1.55
CA LEU A 26 13.50 1.19 1.09
C LEU A 26 13.81 0.81 -0.35
N GLY A 27 15.09 0.85 -0.73
CA GLY A 27 15.53 0.93 -2.12
C GLY A 27 14.80 -0.04 -3.06
N LEU A 28 14.11 0.52 -4.06
CA LEU A 28 13.50 -0.13 -5.22
C LEU A 28 14.48 -0.91 -6.12
N HIS A 29 15.73 -1.06 -5.69
CA HIS A 29 16.83 -1.66 -6.43
C HIS A 29 17.51 -2.74 -5.57
N GLY A 30 16.81 -3.84 -5.26
CA GLY A 30 17.39 -4.96 -4.51
C GLY A 30 16.41 -6.01 -3.99
N GLU A 31 16.87 -6.81 -3.02
CA GLU A 31 16.11 -7.80 -2.23
C GLU A 31 15.11 -7.13 -1.26
N ASP A 32 14.36 -6.13 -1.74
CA ASP A 32 13.41 -5.42 -0.90
C ASP A 32 12.20 -6.31 -0.59
N ASP A 33 12.05 -6.65 0.69
CA ASP A 33 10.96 -7.44 1.26
C ASP A 33 9.85 -6.56 1.85
N SER A 34 9.77 -5.29 1.43
CA SER A 34 8.81 -4.32 1.93
C SER A 34 7.54 -4.20 1.08
N VAL A 35 6.46 -3.77 1.74
CA VAL A 35 5.25 -3.27 1.09
C VAL A 35 4.96 -1.88 1.65
N LEU A 36 4.84 -0.88 0.78
CA LEU A 36 4.48 0.49 1.12
C LEU A 36 3.07 0.80 0.64
N LEU A 37 2.17 1.10 1.58
CA LEU A 37 0.83 1.58 1.29
C LEU A 37 0.76 3.09 1.50
N MET A 38 0.37 3.82 0.46
CA MET A 38 0.23 5.27 0.48
C MET A 38 -1.19 5.71 0.21
N ILE A 39 -1.68 6.62 1.04
CA ILE A 39 -3.06 7.09 0.99
C ILE A 39 -3.09 8.61 0.95
N ASP A 40 -3.71 9.14 -0.11
CA ASP A 40 -4.16 10.53 -0.23
C ASP A 40 -5.62 10.57 0.25
N ARG A 41 -5.82 11.07 1.48
CA ARG A 41 -7.14 11.04 2.13
C ARG A 41 -8.14 11.95 1.44
N ASP A 42 -7.73 13.14 1.01
CA ASP A 42 -8.63 14.11 0.39
C ASP A 42 -9.10 13.63 -0.97
N LYS A 43 -8.23 12.97 -1.75
CA LYS A 43 -8.60 12.36 -3.03
C LYS A 43 -9.18 10.96 -2.90
N ARG A 44 -9.20 10.37 -1.70
CA ARG A 44 -9.58 8.96 -1.45
C ARG A 44 -8.81 7.98 -2.32
N LYS A 45 -7.54 8.28 -2.62
CA LYS A 45 -6.69 7.45 -3.48
C LYS A 45 -5.70 6.66 -2.67
N VAL A 46 -5.37 5.48 -3.18
CA VAL A 46 -4.38 4.60 -2.59
C VAL A 46 -3.47 4.01 -3.66
N PHE A 47 -2.22 3.83 -3.26
CA PHE A 47 -1.17 3.20 -4.04
C PHE A 47 -0.45 2.21 -3.14
N MET A 48 -0.06 1.08 -3.71
CA MET A 48 0.73 0.06 -3.04
C MET A 48 1.97 -0.19 -3.88
N GLU A 49 3.11 -0.02 -3.25
CA GLU A 49 4.41 -0.39 -3.79
C GLU A 49 4.84 -1.70 -3.14
N VAL A 50 5.27 -2.66 -3.95
CA VAL A 50 5.71 -3.99 -3.50
C VAL A 50 7.16 -4.18 -3.90
N GLY A 51 8.01 -4.43 -2.92
CA GLY A 51 9.42 -4.72 -3.12
C GLY A 51 9.65 -5.97 -3.97
N ALA A 52 10.74 -5.98 -4.73
CA ALA A 52 11.02 -7.01 -5.73
C ALA A 52 11.11 -8.43 -5.12
N ALA A 53 11.52 -8.56 -3.85
CA ALA A 53 11.63 -9.87 -3.20
C ALA A 53 10.25 -10.50 -2.86
N LEU A 54 9.15 -9.74 -2.99
CA LEU A 54 7.80 -10.21 -2.68
C LEU A 54 6.92 -10.43 -3.92
N GLN A 55 7.38 -10.06 -5.13
CA GLN A 55 6.54 -10.06 -6.34
C GLN A 55 6.04 -11.45 -6.76
N ASP A 56 6.75 -12.52 -6.38
CA ASP A 56 6.34 -13.91 -6.62
C ASP A 56 5.12 -14.32 -5.79
N ARG A 57 4.89 -13.65 -4.66
CA ARG A 57 3.80 -13.92 -3.71
C ARG A 57 2.71 -12.86 -3.74
N LEU A 58 3.09 -11.62 -4.04
CA LEU A 58 2.23 -10.45 -4.13
C LEU A 58 2.55 -9.68 -5.41
N SER A 59 1.96 -10.11 -6.52
CA SER A 59 2.06 -9.44 -7.82
C SER A 59 1.28 -8.13 -7.90
N ASP A 60 1.58 -7.29 -8.88
CA ASP A 60 0.83 -6.06 -9.17
C ASP A 60 -0.68 -6.30 -9.34
N ALA A 61 -1.05 -7.42 -9.98
CA ALA A 61 -2.45 -7.80 -10.16
C ALA A 61 -3.13 -8.14 -8.83
N GLN A 62 -2.46 -8.87 -7.93
CA GLN A 62 -3.00 -9.17 -6.61
C GLN A 62 -3.10 -7.91 -5.75
N SER A 63 -2.09 -7.04 -5.78
CA SER A 63 -2.09 -5.75 -5.09
C SER A 63 -3.24 -4.86 -5.57
N SER A 64 -3.48 -4.80 -6.88
CA SER A 64 -4.60 -4.04 -7.46
C SER A 64 -5.95 -4.60 -6.98
N LEU A 65 -6.11 -5.93 -6.95
CA LEU A 65 -7.33 -6.56 -6.43
C LEU A 65 -7.56 -6.26 -4.95
N ILE A 66 -6.51 -6.27 -4.11
CA ILE A 66 -6.61 -5.91 -2.69
C ILE A 66 -7.12 -4.46 -2.56
N ILE A 67 -6.53 -3.54 -3.31
CA ILE A 67 -6.96 -2.13 -3.33
C ILE A 67 -8.43 -2.02 -3.75
N ASP A 68 -8.79 -2.53 -4.92
CA ASP A 68 -10.09 -2.32 -5.53
C ASP A 68 -11.23 -3.02 -4.78
N MET A 69 -10.97 -4.20 -4.22
CA MET A 69 -12.01 -5.00 -3.57
C MET A 69 -12.14 -4.74 -2.08
N LEU A 70 -11.05 -4.37 -1.39
CA LEU A 70 -11.03 -4.31 0.08
C LEU A 70 -10.82 -2.90 0.63
N MET A 71 -10.14 -2.02 -0.12
CA MET A 71 -9.73 -0.70 0.38
C MET A 71 -10.61 0.40 -0.19
N THR A 72 -10.70 0.51 -1.52
CA THR A 72 -11.44 1.57 -2.22
C THR A 72 -12.89 1.69 -1.75
N PRO A 73 -13.68 0.60 -1.60
CA PRO A 73 -15.06 0.72 -1.13
C PRO A 73 -15.18 1.29 0.29
N GLU A 74 -14.22 0.97 1.17
CA GLU A 74 -14.18 1.52 2.51
C GLU A 74 -13.79 3.01 2.50
N PHE A 75 -12.92 3.42 1.58
CA PHE A 75 -12.48 4.83 1.46
C PHE A 75 -13.57 5.72 0.89
N ASP A 76 -14.35 5.21 -0.06
CA ASP A 76 -15.54 5.89 -0.60
C ASP A 76 -16.55 6.23 0.51
N ASP A 77 -16.71 5.31 1.48
CA ASP A 77 -17.54 5.50 2.66
C ASP A 77 -16.85 6.27 3.80
N GLY A 78 -15.63 6.78 3.59
CA GLY A 78 -14.84 7.49 4.60
C GLY A 78 -14.29 6.62 5.73
N ARG A 79 -14.41 5.29 5.63
CA ARG A 79 -13.93 4.29 6.60
C ARG A 79 -12.48 3.90 6.34
N PHE A 80 -11.58 4.89 6.30
CA PHE A 80 -10.16 4.67 5.98
C PHE A 80 -9.46 3.64 6.88
N ALA A 81 -9.71 3.68 8.20
CA ALA A 81 -9.11 2.73 9.12
C ALA A 81 -9.50 1.28 8.80
N VAL A 82 -10.76 1.05 8.41
CA VAL A 82 -11.26 -0.28 8.04
C VAL A 82 -10.64 -0.75 6.73
N GLY A 83 -10.57 0.12 5.72
CA GLY A 83 -9.92 -0.21 4.45
C GLY A 83 -8.43 -0.53 4.61
N ILE A 84 -7.71 0.26 5.42
CA ILE A 84 -6.30 0.02 5.74
C ILE A 84 -6.13 -1.33 6.45
N GLU A 85 -6.95 -1.61 7.46
CA GLU A 85 -6.87 -2.88 8.20
C GLU A 85 -7.12 -4.07 7.26
N ARG A 86 -8.19 -4.04 6.48
CA ARG A 86 -8.53 -5.13 5.55
C ARG A 86 -7.44 -5.34 4.49
N GLY A 87 -6.94 -4.25 3.91
CA GLY A 87 -5.85 -4.30 2.94
C GLY A 87 -4.59 -4.91 3.55
N ALA A 88 -4.17 -4.44 4.73
CA ALA A 88 -3.00 -4.97 5.43
C ALA A 88 -3.15 -6.46 5.78
N ARG A 89 -4.33 -6.88 6.25
CA ARG A 89 -4.62 -8.29 6.52
C ARG A 89 -4.50 -9.15 5.26
N ALA A 90 -5.03 -8.68 4.14
CA ALA A 90 -4.94 -9.40 2.87
C ALA A 90 -3.50 -9.51 2.36
N VAL A 91 -2.70 -8.45 2.49
CA VAL A 91 -1.26 -8.47 2.18
C VAL A 91 -0.54 -9.50 3.05
N ILE A 92 -0.75 -9.49 4.36
CA ILE A 92 -0.13 -10.45 5.28
C ILE A 92 -0.50 -11.90 4.90
N ALA A 93 -1.77 -12.15 4.58
CA ALA A 93 -2.24 -13.47 4.17
C ALA A 93 -1.61 -13.92 2.83
N ALA A 94 -1.51 -13.02 1.84
CA ALA A 94 -0.85 -13.31 0.55
C ALA A 94 0.63 -13.65 0.76
N LEU A 95 1.30 -12.95 1.69
CA LEU A 95 2.66 -13.23 2.12
C LEU A 95 2.77 -14.37 3.14
N GLY A 96 1.78 -15.29 3.18
CA GLY A 96 1.82 -16.51 3.99
C GLY A 96 1.90 -16.29 5.51
N GLY A 97 1.68 -15.06 5.98
CA GLY A 97 1.61 -14.73 7.39
C GLY A 97 0.32 -15.23 8.01
N GLN A 98 0.40 -15.70 9.25
CA GLN A 98 -0.78 -15.95 10.07
C GLN A 98 -1.12 -14.68 10.85
N ILE A 99 -2.38 -14.28 10.82
CA ILE A 99 -2.84 -13.16 11.66
C ILE A 99 -3.29 -13.76 12.99
N PRO A 100 -2.70 -13.35 14.13
CA PRO A 100 -3.17 -13.79 15.43
C PRO A 100 -4.64 -13.41 15.64
N ASP A 101 -5.39 -14.30 16.29
CA ASP A 101 -6.79 -14.11 16.67
C ASP A 101 -7.01 -12.89 17.58
#